data_AF-A0AA45W5X0-F1
#
_entry.id   AF-A0AA45W5X0-F1
#
_cell.length_a   1.000
_cell.length_b   1.000
_cell.length_c   1.000
_cell.angle_alpha   90.00
_cell.angle_beta   90.00
_cell.angle_gamma   90.00
#
_symmetry.space_group_name_H-M   'P 1'
#
loop_
_entity.id
_entity.type
_entity.pdbx_description
1 polymer ?
#
loop_
_entity_poly.entity_id
_entity_poly.type
_entity_poly.pdbx_seq_one_letter_code
_entity_poly.pdbx_strand_id
1 'polypeptide(L)'
;MLGGLLSPVSGLLGSIVGGVSGVYDGVQDVAEGLAPGSMHGKTLTGNLLGDNGVVDDLLGNAGELDITGAVSDVYSDLIGPGGAVNNLGEGGGLGVEGLLGNTLGLADGLLGTADGLTDGLPDLGGLL
;
A
#
# COMPACT_ATOMS: atom_id res chain seq x y z
N MET A 1 30.29 -10.05 -32.34
CA MET A 1 29.53 -11.28 -32.03
C MET A 1 28.65 -11.18 -30.77
N LEU A 2 28.50 -10.00 -30.13
CA LEU A 2 27.64 -9.86 -28.94
C LEU A 2 26.12 -9.73 -29.23
N GLY A 3 25.72 -9.32 -30.44
CA GLY A 3 24.31 -9.05 -30.77
C GLY A 3 23.36 -10.25 -30.71
N GLY A 4 23.87 -11.48 -30.87
CA GLY A 4 23.07 -12.71 -30.80
C GLY A 4 22.87 -13.26 -29.39
N LEU A 5 23.73 -12.89 -28.43
CA LEU A 5 23.66 -13.35 -27.04
C LEU A 5 22.81 -12.41 -26.17
N LEU A 6 22.71 -11.13 -26.54
CA LEU A 6 21.97 -10.12 -25.78
C LEU A 6 20.45 -10.18 -26.05
N SER A 7 20.02 -10.54 -27.27
CA SER A 7 18.59 -10.60 -27.61
C SER A 7 17.76 -11.60 -26.76
N PRO A 8 18.24 -12.82 -26.48
CA PRO A 8 17.54 -13.75 -25.58
C PRO A 8 17.49 -13.23 -24.13
N VAL A 9 18.56 -12.56 -23.68
CA VAL A 9 18.64 -12.03 -22.31
C VAL A 9 17.70 -10.83 -22.13
N SER A 10 17.60 -9.93 -23.12
CA SER A 10 16.63 -8.84 -23.13
C SER A 10 15.19 -9.35 -23.11
N GLY A 11 14.89 -10.41 -23.88
CA GLY A 11 13.55 -11.02 -23.89
C GLY A 11 13.21 -11.71 -22.57
N LEU A 12 14.16 -12.39 -21.95
CA LEU A 12 13.98 -12.99 -20.62
C LEU A 12 13.77 -11.91 -19.56
N LEU A 13 14.57 -10.84 -19.57
CA LEU A 13 14.42 -9.72 -18.63
C LEU A 13 13.08 -9.01 -18.79
N GLY A 14 12.64 -8.72 -20.02
CA GLY A 14 11.32 -8.13 -20.24
C GLY A 14 10.18 -9.01 -19.74
N SER A 15 10.29 -10.34 -19.90
CA SER A 15 9.31 -11.29 -19.36
C SER A 15 9.30 -11.32 -17.83
N ILE A 16 10.48 -11.26 -17.19
CA ILE A 16 10.61 -11.20 -15.72
C ILE A 16 10.01 -9.89 -15.20
N VAL A 17 10.38 -8.75 -15.77
CA VAL A 17 9.88 -7.43 -15.33
C VAL A 17 8.36 -7.36 -15.50
N GLY A 18 7.82 -7.81 -16.64
CA GLY A 18 6.37 -7.84 -16.84
C GLY A 18 5.65 -8.79 -15.88
N GLY A 19 6.21 -9.96 -15.59
CA GLY A 19 5.65 -10.89 -14.61
C GLY A 19 5.68 -10.33 -13.18
N VAL A 20 6.76 -9.67 -12.80
CA VAL A 20 6.89 -9.03 -11.47
C VAL A 20 5.98 -7.82 -11.36
N SER A 21 5.85 -6.99 -12.40
CA SER A 21 4.89 -5.88 -12.44
C SER A 21 3.45 -6.37 -12.27
N GLY A 22 3.04 -7.46 -12.93
CA GLY A 22 1.69 -8.01 -12.73
C GLY A 22 1.45 -8.53 -11.30
N VAL A 23 2.48 -9.06 -10.62
CA VAL A 23 2.38 -9.43 -9.20
C VAL A 23 2.31 -8.19 -8.32
N TYR A 24 3.10 -7.16 -8.65
CA TYR A 24 3.14 -5.89 -7.95
C TYR A 24 1.79 -5.20 -7.97
N ASP A 25 1.15 -5.09 -9.14
CA ASP A 25 -0.20 -4.53 -9.28
C ASP A 25 -1.20 -5.28 -8.37
N GLY A 26 -1.13 -6.61 -8.35
CA GLY A 26 -1.97 -7.43 -7.49
C GLY A 26 -1.72 -7.20 -5.99
N VAL A 27 -0.47 -6.93 -5.59
CA VAL A 27 -0.15 -6.57 -4.20
C VAL A 27 -0.70 -5.19 -3.86
N GLN A 28 -0.61 -4.21 -4.76
CA GLN A 28 -1.20 -2.88 -4.57
C GLN A 28 -2.72 -2.96 -4.40
N ASP A 29 -3.40 -3.71 -5.28
CA ASP A 29 -4.85 -3.92 -5.21
C ASP A 29 -5.27 -4.57 -3.89
N VAL A 30 -4.52 -5.56 -3.42
CA VAL A 30 -4.78 -6.21 -2.12
C VAL A 30 -4.54 -5.24 -0.97
N ALA A 31 -3.45 -4.46 -1.00
CA ALA A 31 -3.13 -3.50 0.04
C ALA A 31 -4.21 -2.40 0.13
N GLU A 32 -4.61 -1.81 -0.99
CA GLU A 32 -5.67 -0.80 -1.05
C GLU A 32 -7.05 -1.39 -0.70
N GLY A 33 -7.31 -2.64 -1.09
CA GLY A 33 -8.55 -3.34 -0.73
C GLY A 33 -8.66 -3.69 0.75
N LEU A 34 -7.54 -4.01 1.41
CA LEU A 34 -7.49 -4.31 2.84
C LEU A 34 -7.47 -3.02 3.68
N ALA A 35 -6.67 -2.04 3.27
CA ALA A 35 -6.51 -0.75 3.93
C ALA A 35 -6.65 0.38 2.90
N PRO A 36 -7.88 0.87 2.66
CA PRO A 36 -8.09 1.99 1.76
C PRO A 36 -7.29 3.23 2.17
N GLY A 37 -6.60 3.84 1.20
CA GLY A 37 -5.68 4.96 1.39
C GLY A 37 -4.28 4.56 1.83
N SER A 38 -3.99 3.27 2.03
CA SER A 38 -2.66 2.80 2.43
C SER A 38 -1.62 3.02 1.34
N MET A 39 -2.04 3.07 0.07
CA MET A 39 -1.17 3.29 -1.08
C MET A 39 -0.90 4.78 -1.36
N HIS A 40 -1.42 5.70 -0.53
CA HIS A 40 -1.18 7.13 -0.70
C HIS A 40 0.30 7.47 -0.48
N GLY A 41 0.89 8.33 -1.32
CA GLY A 41 2.29 8.80 -1.19
C GLY A 41 2.62 9.66 0.04
N LYS A 42 1.79 9.59 1.08
CA LYS A 42 2.03 10.17 2.42
C LYS A 42 2.21 9.10 3.49
N THR A 43 2.05 7.83 3.14
CA THR A 43 2.18 6.69 4.04
C THR A 43 3.48 5.96 3.74
N LEU A 44 3.98 5.17 4.70
CA LEU A 44 5.14 4.30 4.42
C LEU A 44 4.82 3.29 3.31
N THR A 45 3.61 2.72 3.31
CA THR A 45 3.23 1.70 2.32
C THR A 45 3.15 2.29 0.93
N GLY A 46 2.55 3.47 0.75
CA GLY A 46 2.51 4.17 -0.54
C GLY A 46 3.89 4.55 -1.04
N ASN A 47 4.80 4.98 -0.17
CA ASN A 47 6.16 5.32 -0.60
C ASN A 47 7.01 4.11 -1.01
N LEU A 48 6.67 2.92 -0.52
CA LEU A 48 7.39 1.70 -0.88
C LEU A 48 6.74 0.98 -2.06
N LEU A 49 5.41 0.95 -2.10
CA LEU A 49 4.62 0.06 -2.96
C LEU A 49 3.56 0.78 -3.78
N GLY A 50 3.35 2.08 -3.61
CA GLY A 50 2.41 2.85 -4.43
C GLY A 50 3.00 3.26 -5.77
N ASP A 51 2.21 3.99 -6.54
CA ASP A 51 2.64 4.61 -7.79
C ASP A 51 3.80 5.58 -7.53
N ASN A 52 4.90 5.44 -8.27
CA ASN A 52 6.16 6.17 -8.03
C ASN A 52 6.71 5.96 -6.60
N GLY A 53 6.47 4.78 -6.03
CA GLY A 53 7.18 4.31 -4.85
C GLY A 53 8.40 3.47 -5.24
N VAL A 54 9.20 3.12 -4.23
CA VAL A 54 10.49 2.43 -4.40
C VAL A 54 10.42 1.23 -5.34
N VAL A 55 9.38 0.39 -5.23
CA VAL A 55 9.27 -0.81 -6.06
C VAL A 55 8.85 -0.49 -7.49
N ASP A 56 7.95 0.47 -7.70
CA ASP A 56 7.52 0.92 -9.04
C ASP A 56 8.72 1.48 -9.82
N ASP A 57 9.48 2.37 -9.19
CA ASP A 57 10.64 3.01 -9.79
C ASP A 57 11.76 2.01 -10.08
N LEU A 58 11.99 1.04 -9.19
CA LEU A 58 12.94 -0.05 -9.44
C LEU A 58 12.52 -0.91 -10.64
N LEU A 59 11.23 -1.21 -10.81
CA LEU A 59 10.73 -2.03 -11.91
C LEU A 59 10.76 -1.27 -13.24
N GLY A 60 10.36 0.01 -13.24
CA GLY A 60 10.44 0.89 -14.41
C GLY A 60 11.87 1.01 -14.91
N ASN A 61 12.79 1.40 -14.02
CA ASN A 61 14.21 1.53 -14.34
C ASN A 61 14.87 0.20 -14.71
N ALA A 62 14.46 -0.93 -14.11
CA ALA A 62 14.94 -2.25 -14.52
C ALA A 62 14.50 -2.62 -15.94
N GLY A 63 13.27 -2.23 -16.34
CA GLY A 63 12.79 -2.36 -17.72
C GLY A 63 13.60 -1.52 -18.72
N GLU A 64 14.09 -0.38 -18.28
CA GLU A 64 14.91 0.56 -19.07
C GLU A 64 16.42 0.26 -19.00
N LEU A 65 16.84 -0.66 -18.13
CA LEU A 65 18.23 -0.97 -17.81
C LEU A 65 19.00 0.24 -17.22
N ASP A 66 18.30 1.17 -16.57
CA ASP A 66 18.88 2.36 -15.93
C ASP A 66 19.05 2.16 -14.42
N ILE A 67 20.17 1.55 -14.03
CA ILE A 67 20.50 1.35 -12.61
C ILE A 67 20.74 2.70 -11.89
N THR A 68 21.20 3.72 -12.61
CA THR A 68 21.49 5.03 -12.01
C THR A 68 20.22 5.81 -11.71
N GLY A 69 19.24 5.77 -12.62
CA GLY A 69 17.88 6.27 -12.39
C GLY A 69 17.24 5.57 -11.20
N ALA A 70 17.25 4.23 -11.19
CA ALA A 70 16.74 3.41 -10.09
C ALA A 70 17.27 3.85 -8.71
N VAL A 71 18.58 4.06 -8.58
CA VAL A 71 19.18 4.47 -7.30
C VAL A 71 18.78 5.90 -6.92
N SER A 72 18.71 6.80 -7.90
CA SER A 72 18.29 8.19 -7.68
C SER A 72 16.84 8.27 -7.20
N ASP A 73 15.96 7.54 -7.85
CA ASP A 73 14.52 7.53 -7.58
C ASP A 73 14.24 6.91 -6.20
N VAL A 74 14.82 5.75 -5.90
CA VAL A 74 14.74 5.14 -4.57
C VAL A 74 15.27 6.07 -3.46
N TYR A 75 16.32 6.84 -3.74
CA TYR A 75 16.81 7.81 -2.77
C TYR A 75 15.79 8.94 -2.53
N SER A 76 15.14 9.43 -3.60
CA SER A 76 14.06 10.41 -3.52
C SER A 76 12.88 9.88 -2.71
N ASP A 77 12.45 8.65 -2.96
CA ASP A 77 11.30 8.04 -2.27
C ASP A 77 11.57 7.74 -0.81
N LEU A 78 12.81 7.47 -0.43
CA LEU A 78 13.16 7.19 0.95
C LEU A 78 13.45 8.45 1.75
N ILE A 79 14.27 9.36 1.20
CA ILE A 79 14.89 10.46 1.95
C ILE A 79 14.44 11.84 1.45
N GLY A 80 13.94 11.92 0.21
CA GLY A 80 13.48 13.17 -0.38
C GLY A 80 12.25 13.77 0.33
N PRO A 81 11.87 15.01 -0.03
CA PRO A 81 10.63 15.62 0.46
C PRO A 81 9.41 14.76 0.10
N GLY A 82 8.56 14.44 1.08
CA GLY A 82 7.46 13.48 0.90
C GLY A 82 7.89 12.01 0.84
N GLY A 83 9.19 11.73 1.01
CA GLY A 83 9.73 10.37 1.07
C GLY A 83 9.45 9.67 2.40
N ALA A 84 9.75 8.37 2.48
CA ALA A 84 9.34 7.47 3.55
C ALA A 84 9.80 7.96 4.93
N VAL A 85 11.04 8.44 5.03
CA VAL A 85 11.58 9.00 6.27
C VAL A 85 10.88 10.31 6.65
N ASN A 86 10.64 11.20 5.68
CA ASN A 86 9.93 12.46 5.92
C ASN A 86 8.49 12.20 6.38
N ASN A 87 7.76 11.35 5.66
CA ASN A 87 6.39 10.97 6.00
C ASN A 87 6.29 10.28 7.36
N LEU A 88 7.17 9.33 7.68
CA LEU A 88 7.21 8.72 9.02
C LEU A 88 7.49 9.76 10.12
N GLY A 89 8.42 10.69 9.88
CA GLY A 89 8.73 11.79 10.81
C GLY A 89 7.56 12.76 11.02
N GLU A 90 6.70 12.92 10.01
CA GLU A 90 5.49 13.75 10.06
C GLU A 90 4.24 13.01 10.55
N GLY A 91 4.37 11.72 10.88
CA GLY A 91 3.27 10.89 11.40
C GLY A 91 2.42 10.23 10.31
N GLY A 92 2.91 10.16 9.07
CA GLY A 92 2.27 9.52 7.91
C GLY A 92 2.02 8.01 8.05
N GLY A 93 2.54 7.39 9.11
CA GLY A 93 2.13 6.04 9.52
C GLY A 93 2.47 4.94 8.51
N LEU A 94 1.87 3.78 8.71
CA LEU A 94 2.05 2.60 7.86
C LEU A 94 1.01 2.52 6.73
N GLY A 95 -0.01 3.37 6.74
CA GLY A 95 -1.15 3.30 5.82
C GLY A 95 -2.26 2.35 6.29
N VAL A 96 -2.04 1.55 7.35
CA VAL A 96 -3.05 0.66 7.94
C VAL A 96 -4.00 1.37 8.91
N GLU A 97 -3.78 2.67 9.15
CA GLU A 97 -4.63 3.50 10.00
C GLU A 97 -6.06 3.59 9.45
N GLY A 98 -6.27 3.44 8.14
CA GLY A 98 -7.61 3.28 7.56
C GLY A 98 -8.30 1.99 8.03
N LEU A 99 -7.52 0.93 8.26
CA LEU A 99 -7.99 -0.37 8.75
C LEU A 99 -8.33 -0.30 10.25
N LEU A 100 -7.46 0.33 11.06
CA LEU A 100 -7.71 0.60 12.49
C LEU A 100 -8.86 1.60 12.70
N GLY A 101 -8.95 2.64 11.87
CA GLY A 101 -10.04 3.62 11.89
C GLY A 101 -11.38 2.96 11.55
N ASN A 102 -11.42 2.07 10.56
CA ASN A 102 -12.61 1.27 10.28
C ASN A 102 -12.90 0.25 11.38
N THR A 103 -11.93 -0.50 11.91
CA THR A 103 -12.22 -1.49 12.97
C THR A 103 -12.61 -0.84 14.28
N LEU A 104 -11.99 0.27 14.67
CA LEU A 104 -12.35 1.04 15.87
C LEU A 104 -13.66 1.81 15.65
N GLY A 105 -13.91 2.37 14.47
CA GLY A 105 -15.17 3.02 14.13
C GLY A 105 -16.34 2.05 14.05
N LEU A 106 -16.14 0.84 13.51
CA LEU A 106 -17.13 -0.24 13.55
C LEU A 106 -17.30 -0.79 14.98
N ALA A 107 -16.24 -0.95 15.76
CA ALA A 107 -16.35 -1.40 17.15
C ALA A 107 -17.06 -0.38 18.04
N ASP A 108 -16.79 0.92 17.88
CA ASP A 108 -17.48 1.99 18.59
C ASP A 108 -18.94 2.13 18.12
N GLY A 109 -19.20 1.98 16.82
CA GLY A 109 -20.56 1.92 16.27
C GLY A 109 -21.36 0.71 16.77
N LEU A 110 -20.72 -0.46 16.93
CA LEU A 110 -21.36 -1.71 17.36
C LEU A 110 -21.50 -1.80 18.89
N LEU A 111 -20.54 -1.27 19.66
CA LEU A 111 -20.61 -1.17 21.12
C LEU A 111 -21.48 0.00 21.57
N GLY A 112 -21.53 1.09 20.81
CA GLY A 112 -22.49 2.19 21.00
C GLY A 112 -23.94 1.76 20.76
N THR A 113 -24.18 0.73 19.93
CA THR A 113 -25.50 0.09 19.80
C THR A 113 -25.81 -0.93 20.89
N ALA A 114 -24.86 -1.32 21.74
CA ALA A 114 -25.15 -2.22 22.86
C ALA A 114 -25.92 -1.52 24.00
N ASP A 115 -25.82 -0.19 24.11
CA ASP A 115 -26.69 0.63 24.98
C ASP A 115 -28.09 0.85 24.36
N GLY A 116 -28.24 0.57 23.06
CA GLY A 116 -29.52 0.61 22.34
C GLY A 116 -30.27 -0.72 22.27
N LEU A 117 -29.65 -1.84 22.69
CA LEU A 117 -30.28 -3.16 22.66
C LEU A 117 -31.05 -3.50 23.95
N THR A 118 -30.80 -2.78 25.04
CA THR A 118 -31.60 -2.89 26.28
C THR A 118 -32.88 -2.05 26.25
N ASP A 119 -32.98 -1.06 25.35
CA ASP A 119 -34.17 -0.20 25.20
C ASP A 119 -35.30 -0.87 24.39
N GLY A 120 -35.02 -2.06 23.84
CA GLY A 120 -35.94 -2.86 23.03
C GLY A 120 -36.43 -4.16 23.66
N LEU A 121 -36.06 -4.48 24.90
CA LEU A 121 -36.68 -5.61 25.61
C LEU A 121 -38.04 -5.15 26.17
N PRO A 122 -39.18 -5.73 25.73
CA PRO A 122 -40.43 -5.50 26.44
C PRO A 122 -40.28 -5.99 27.88
N ASP A 123 -40.56 -5.10 28.81
CA ASP A 123 -40.68 -5.37 30.24
C ASP A 123 -41.67 -6.51 30.48
N LEU A 124 -41.14 -7.73 30.54
CA LEU A 124 -41.85 -8.94 30.94
C LEU A 124 -41.69 -9.12 32.46
N GLY A 125 -42.26 -8.20 33.24
CA GLY A 125 -42.31 -8.38 34.69
C GLY A 125 -42.76 -7.21 35.55
N GLY A 126 -44.00 -6.73 35.40
CA GLY A 126 -44.59 -5.78 36.35
C GLY A 126 -46.12 -5.75 36.34
N LEU A 127 -46.75 -6.34 37.36
CA LEU A 127 -48.19 -6.48 37.59
C LEU A 127 -48.97 -5.15 37.52
N LEU A 128 -50.14 -5.15 36.85
CA LEU A 128 -51.49 -4.78 37.36
C LEU A 128 -52.54 -4.81 36.23
#